data_AF-A0A2V9M169-F1
#
_entry.id   AF-A0A2V9M169-F1
#
_cell.length_a   1.000
_cell.length_b   1.000
_cell.length_c   1.000
_cell.angle_alpha   90.00
_cell.angle_beta   90.00
_cell.angle_gamma   90.00
#
_symmetry.space_group_name_H-M   'P 1'
#
loop_
_entity.id
_entity.type
_entity.pdbx_description
1 polymer ?
#
loop_
_entity_poly.entity_id
_entity_poly.type
_entity_poly.pdbx_seq_one_letter_code
_entity_poly.pdbx_strand_id
1 'polypeptide(L)'
;AVLLAAIFGKGVACWLAARATGISSREALGIGTLMNARGLMELIIINIGLQHGIISPALFATLVIMAVVTTLMASPIFERLVGTGMYQPVTEPLPDTAARDELEVSR
;
A
#
# COMPACT_ATOMS: atom_id res chain seq x y z
N ALA A 1 -1.07 16.08 15.44
CA ALA A 1 -2.44 15.55 15.42
C ALA A 1 -2.88 15.12 14.02
N VAL A 2 -2.91 16.02 13.03
CA VAL A 2 -3.39 15.73 11.65
C VAL A 2 -2.65 14.57 10.99
N LEU A 3 -1.33 14.51 11.15
CA LEU A 3 -0.47 13.45 10.62
C LEU A 3 -0.86 12.07 11.15
N LEU A 4 -1.07 11.94 12.47
CA LEU A 4 -1.48 10.68 13.09
C LEU A 4 -2.90 10.30 12.66
N ALA A 5 -3.84 11.24 12.62
CA ALA A 5 -5.20 10.99 12.17
C ALA A 5 -5.24 10.51 10.70
N ALA A 6 -4.40 11.09 9.83
CA ALA A 6 -4.29 10.67 8.44
C ALA A 6 -3.68 9.27 8.27
N ILE A 7 -2.63 8.95 9.05
CA ILE A 7 -1.97 7.65 9.02
C ILE A 7 -2.90 6.54 9.52
N PHE A 8 -3.55 6.76 10.67
CA PHE A 8 -4.50 5.80 11.24
C PHE A 8 -5.77 5.69 10.39
N GLY A 9 -6.33 6.79 9.89
CA GLY A 9 -7.54 6.77 9.07
C GLY A 9 -7.36 5.95 7.79
N LYS A 10 -6.28 6.17 7.04
CA LYS A 10 -5.98 5.39 5.83
C LYS A 10 -5.64 3.95 6.15
N GLY A 11 -4.79 3.72 7.16
CA GLY A 11 -4.37 2.37 7.55
C GLY A 11 -5.54 1.50 8.03
N VAL A 12 -6.39 2.04 8.91
CA VAL A 12 -7.55 1.32 9.48
C VAL A 12 -8.63 1.10 8.42
N ALA A 13 -8.90 2.08 7.55
CA ALA A 13 -9.88 1.91 6.47
C ALA A 13 -9.45 0.81 5.49
N CYS A 14 -8.18 0.78 5.09
CA CYS A 14 -7.67 -0.25 4.19
C CYS A 14 -7.57 -1.62 4.84
N TRP A 15 -7.26 -1.68 6.14
CA TRP A 15 -7.34 -2.93 6.91
C TRP A 15 -8.77 -3.47 6.95
N LEU A 16 -9.76 -2.63 7.25
CA LEU A 16 -11.18 -3.01 7.26
C LEU A 16 -11.65 -3.49 5.88
N ALA A 17 -11.26 -2.79 4.81
CA ALA A 17 -11.60 -3.17 3.45
C ALA A 17 -11.01 -4.54 3.08
N ALA A 18 -9.74 -4.79 3.42
CA ALA A 18 -9.11 -6.10 3.20
C ALA A 18 -9.74 -7.22 4.04
N ARG A 19 -10.18 -6.92 5.27
CA ARG A 19 -10.93 -7.89 6.09
C ARG A 19 -12.29 -8.22 5.48
N ALA A 20 -12.95 -7.25 4.86
CA ALA A 20 -14.23 -7.45 4.20
C ALA A 20 -14.14 -8.35 2.95
N THR A 21 -12.95 -8.49 2.35
CA THR A 21 -12.71 -9.42 1.22
C THR A 21 -12.28 -10.82 1.65
N GLY A 22 -12.28 -11.12 2.96
CA GLY A 22 -11.93 -12.45 3.49
C GLY A 22 -10.44 -12.69 3.73
N ILE A 23 -9.60 -11.67 3.55
CA ILE A 23 -8.14 -11.76 3.76
C ILE A 23 -7.82 -11.92 5.26
N SER A 24 -6.75 -12.66 5.56
CA SER A 24 -6.31 -12.91 6.93
C SER A 24 -5.95 -11.60 7.65
N SER A 25 -6.13 -11.55 8.97
CA SER A 25 -5.94 -10.30 9.73
C SER A 25 -4.50 -9.75 9.64
N ARG A 26 -3.50 -10.63 9.46
CA ARG A 26 -2.09 -10.26 9.27
C ARG A 26 -1.81 -9.68 7.87
N GLU A 27 -2.35 -10.27 6.81
CA GLU A 27 -2.25 -9.70 5.45
C GLU A 27 -2.97 -8.35 5.37
N ALA A 28 -4.17 -8.27 5.93
CA ALA A 28 -4.94 -7.03 5.98
C ALA A 28 -4.17 -5.92 6.71
N LEU A 29 -3.45 -6.27 7.78
CA LEU A 29 -2.58 -5.33 8.50
C LEU A 29 -1.44 -4.87 7.60
N GLY A 30 -0.86 -5.78 6.81
CA GLY A 30 0.15 -5.43 5.82
C GLY A 30 -0.35 -4.45 4.77
N ILE A 31 -1.52 -4.70 4.20
CA ILE A 31 -2.18 -3.80 3.25
C ILE A 31 -2.41 -2.42 3.89
N GLY A 32 -2.93 -2.37 5.11
CA GLY A 32 -3.14 -1.12 5.85
C GLY A 32 -1.85 -0.35 6.13
N THR A 33 -0.75 -1.07 6.42
CA THR A 33 0.54 -0.45 6.70
C THR A 33 1.19 0.09 5.43
N LEU A 34 1.17 -0.69 4.35
CA LEU A 34 1.75 -0.32 3.05
C LEU A 34 1.00 0.82 2.36
N MET A 35 -0.28 1.02 2.66
CA MET A 35 -1.05 2.16 2.13
C MET A 35 -0.45 3.52 2.54
N ASN A 36 0.35 3.57 3.60
CA ASN A 36 1.06 4.78 4.03
C ASN A 36 2.38 5.03 3.25
N ALA A 37 2.81 4.11 2.39
CA ALA A 37 3.96 4.33 1.51
C ALA A 37 3.61 5.40 0.45
N ARG A 38 3.99 6.65 0.74
CA ARG A 38 3.83 7.78 -0.18
C ARG A 38 5.19 8.17 -0.72
N GLY A 39 5.48 7.76 -1.95
CA GLY A 39 6.74 8.07 -2.61
C GLY A 39 6.51 8.94 -3.83
N LEU A 40 6.42 8.29 -4.99
CA LEU A 40 6.48 8.96 -6.29
C LEU A 40 5.28 9.86 -6.57
N MET A 41 4.05 9.38 -6.34
CA MET A 41 2.84 10.17 -6.64
C MET A 41 2.72 11.46 -5.82
N GLU A 42 3.05 11.42 -4.53
CA GLU A 42 2.98 12.60 -3.66
C GLU A 42 4.02 13.64 -4.07
N LEU A 43 5.26 13.22 -4.36
CA LEU A 43 6.31 14.11 -4.83
C LEU A 43 5.98 14.75 -6.19
N ILE A 44 5.35 14.01 -7.11
CA ILE A 44 4.89 14.56 -8.39
C ILE A 44 3.85 15.66 -8.16
N ILE A 45 2.83 15.41 -7.33
CA ILE A 45 1.79 16.40 -7.03
C ILE A 45 2.38 17.64 -6.35
N ILE A 46 3.31 17.46 -5.41
CA ILE A 46 4.00 18.56 -4.73
C ILE A 46 4.83 19.39 -5.72
N ASN A 47 5.52 18.74 -6.65
CA ASN A 47 6.33 19.44 -7.65
C ASN A 47 5.43 20.23 -8.62
N ILE A 48 4.34 19.64 -9.10
CA ILE A 48 3.33 20.32 -9.93
C ILE A 48 2.75 21.52 -9.16
N GLY A 49 2.37 21.33 -7.90
CA GLY A 49 1.82 22.41 -7.06
C GLY A 49 2.79 23.59 -6.88
N LEU A 50 4.10 23.32 -6.75
CA LEU A 50 5.12 24.37 -6.66
C LEU A 50 5.28 25.10 -8.00
N GLN A 51 5.33 24.37 -9.12
CA GLN A 51 5.46 24.95 -10.46
C GLN A 51 4.27 25.86 -10.84
N HIS A 52 3.06 25.50 -10.38
CA HIS A 52 1.86 26.32 -10.56
C HIS A 52 1.68 27.40 -9.48
N GLY A 53 2.63 27.56 -8.54
CA GLY A 53 2.57 28.57 -7.48
C GLY A 53 1.47 28.34 -6.43
N ILE A 54 0.87 27.14 -6.38
CA ILE A 54 -0.20 26.77 -5.44
C ILE A 54 0.36 26.61 -4.02
N ILE A 55 1.62 26.19 -3.90
CA ILE A 55 2.29 25.94 -2.62
C ILE A 55 3.64 26.67 -2.57
N SER A 56 3.94 27.23 -1.40
CA SER A 56 5.19 27.95 -1.15
C SER A 56 6.38 27.01 -1.00
N PRO A 57 7.63 27.49 -1.19
CA PRO A 57 8.84 26.67 -1.00
C PRO A 57 8.96 26.05 0.41
N ALA A 58 8.45 26.75 1.44
CA ALA A 58 8.42 26.23 2.80
C ALA A 58 7.44 25.06 2.97
N LEU A 59 6.27 25.14 2.33
CA LEU A 59 5.29 24.04 2.31
C LEU A 59 5.81 22.86 1.50
N PHE A 60 6.46 23.11 0.36
CA PHE A 60 7.13 22.08 -0.42
C PHE A 60 8.09 21.26 0.44
N ALA A 61 9.02 21.92 1.15
CA ALA A 61 9.99 21.22 2.00
C ALA A 61 9.30 20.41 3.12
N THR A 62 8.27 20.97 3.75
CA THR A 62 7.53 20.27 4.83
C THR A 62 6.83 19.02 4.31
N LEU A 63 6.20 19.10 3.13
CA LEU A 63 5.48 17.98 2.50
C LEU A 63 6.44 16.90 2.00
N VAL A 64 7.59 17.28 1.46
CA VAL A 64 8.63 16.33 1.06
C VAL A 64 9.19 15.59 2.27
N ILE A 65 9.51 16.31 3.35
CA ILE A 65 9.99 15.68 4.61
C ILE A 65 8.94 14.72 5.15
N MET A 66 7.66 15.11 5.15
CA MET A 66 6.57 14.23 5.56
C MET A 66 6.58 12.94 4.74
N ALA A 67 6.56 13.03 3.40
CA ALA A 67 6.50 11.89 2.49
C ALA A 67 7.65 10.90 2.74
N VAL A 68 8.89 11.42 2.84
CA VAL A 68 10.09 10.63 3.10
C VAL A 68 10.00 9.94 4.47
N VAL A 69 9.70 10.70 5.53
CA VAL A 69 9.61 10.15 6.88
C VAL A 69 8.53 9.08 6.98
N THR A 70 7.33 9.32 6.45
CA THR A 70 6.25 8.32 6.50
C THR A 70 6.56 7.07 5.69
N THR A 71 7.28 7.20 4.57
CA THR A 71 7.71 6.04 3.77
C THR A 71 8.78 5.23 4.49
N LEU A 72 9.77 5.90 5.08
CA LEU A 72 10.78 5.25 5.91
C LEU A 72 10.18 4.61 7.17
N MET A 73 9.06 5.12 7.70
CA MET A 73 8.32 4.50 8.79
C MET A 73 7.47 3.30 8.34
N ALA A 74 6.96 3.29 7.10
CA ALA A 74 6.09 2.21 6.61
C ALA A 74 6.83 0.86 6.59
N SER A 75 8.08 0.80 6.12
CA SER A 75 8.89 -0.43 6.09
C SER A 75 9.08 -1.11 7.46
N PRO A 76 9.61 -0.44 8.51
CA PRO A 76 9.82 -1.09 9.81
C PRO A 76 8.50 -1.42 10.54
N ILE A 77 7.43 -0.67 10.32
CA ILE A 77 6.11 -0.98 10.88
C ILE A 77 5.53 -2.22 10.19
N PHE A 78 5.65 -2.32 8.87
CA PHE A 78 5.20 -3.49 8.11
C PHE A 78 5.95 -4.75 8.56
N GLU A 79 7.28 -4.65 8.68
CA GLU A 79 8.11 -5.78 9.09
C GLU A 79 7.81 -6.23 10.54
N ARG A 80 7.58 -5.28 11.45
CA ARG A 80 7.18 -5.58 12.84
C ARG A 80 5.78 -6.19 12.96
N LEU A 81 4.81 -5.70 12.20
CA LEU A 81 3.40 -6.10 12.35
C LEU A 81 3.04 -7.35 11.54
N VAL A 82 3.65 -7.52 10.37
CA VAL A 82 3.31 -8.60 9.42
C VAL A 82 4.33 -9.73 9.46
N GLY A 83 5.62 -9.40 9.44
CA GLY A 83 6.72 -10.36 9.31
C GLY A 83 6.84 -10.95 7.89
N THR A 84 8.07 -11.14 7.42
CA THR A 84 8.50 -11.51 6.05
C THR A 84 7.99 -12.86 5.52
N GLY A 85 7.05 -13.53 6.21
CA GLY A 85 6.63 -14.91 5.91
C GLY A 85 5.41 -15.08 4.99
N MET A 86 4.78 -14.00 4.50
CA MET A 86 3.45 -14.06 3.86
C MET A 86 3.45 -13.53 2.41
N TYR A 87 4.34 -14.03 1.56
CA TYR A 87 4.12 -13.98 0.11
C TYR A 87 3.64 -15.37 -0.33
N GLN A 88 2.32 -15.56 -0.41
CA GLN A 88 1.80 -16.58 -1.30
C GLN A 88 1.68 -15.93 -2.68
N PRO A 89 2.50 -16.32 -3.67
CA PRO A 89 2.26 -15.87 -5.03
C PRO A 89 0.83 -16.27 -5.41
N VAL A 90 0.09 -15.35 -6.02
CA VAL A 90 -1.16 -15.71 -6.70
C VAL A 90 -0.76 -16.71 -7.77
N THR A 91 -0.99 -18.00 -7.50
CA THR A 91 -0.78 -19.06 -8.47
C THR A 91 -1.90 -18.97 -9.48
N GLU A 92 -1.68 -18.17 -10.51
CA GLU A 92 -2.43 -18.32 -11.74
C GLU A 92 -2.14 -19.74 -12.27
N PRO A 93 -3.18 -20.51 -12.69
CA PRO A 93 -2.96 -21.86 -13.21
C PRO A 93 -1.98 -21.80 -14.38
N LEU A 94 -0.95 -22.65 -14.35
CA LEU A 94 -0.03 -22.76 -15.48
C LEU A 94 -0.82 -23.20 -16.73
N PRO A 95 -0.49 -22.69 -17.93
CA PRO A 95 -1.26 -22.95 -19.15
C PRO A 95 -1.50 -24.44 -19.45
N ASP A 96 -0.58 -25.33 -19.05
CA ASP A 96 -0.69 -26.78 -19.22
C ASP A 96 -1.69 -27.42 -18.24
N THR A 97 -1.92 -26.84 -17.05
CA THR A 97 -2.88 -27.37 -16.07
C THR A 97 -4.31 -26.96 -16.42
N ALA A 98 -4.53 -25.72 -16.83
CA ALA A 98 -5.85 -25.25 -17.28
C ALA A 98 -6.35 -26.02 -18.51
N ALA A 99 -5.46 -26.32 -19.47
CA ALA A 99 -5.81 -27.09 -20.66
C ALA A 99 -6.16 -28.56 -20.36
N ARG A 100 -5.57 -29.15 -19.31
CA ARG A 100 -5.88 -30.53 -18.88
C ARG A 100 -7.25 -30.60 -18.19
N ASP A 101 -7.57 -29.62 -17.36
CA ASP A 101 -8.89 -29.54 -16.70
C ASP A 101 -10.02 -29.32 -17.73
N GLU A 102 -9.80 -28.48 -18.76
CA GLU A 102 -10.78 -28.31 -19.85
C GLU A 102 -10.99 -29.60 -20.67
N LEU A 103 -9.94 -30.42 -20.84
CA LEU A 103 -10.03 -31.72 -21.51
C LEU A 103 -10.71 -32.80 -20.65
N GLU A 104 -10.54 -32.76 -19.33
CA GLU A 104 -11.21 -33.67 -18.40
C GLU A 104 -12.69 -33.31 -18.20
N VAL A 105 -13.06 -32.02 -18.22
CA VAL A 105 -14.46 -31.56 -18.15
C VAL A 105 -15.26 -31.87 -19.43
N SER A 106 -14.56 -32.08 -20.56
CA SER A 106 -15.16 -32.43 -21.86
C SER A 106 -15.34 -33.95 -22.09
N ARG A 107 -14.94 -34.79 -21.12
CA ARG A 107 -15.16 -36.25 -21.12
C ARG A 107 -16.31 -36.64 -20.19
#